data_AF-S4P1K0-F1
#
_entry.id   AF-S4P1K0-F1
#
_cell.length_a   1.000
_cell.length_b   1.000
_cell.length_c   1.000
_cell.angle_alpha   90.00
_cell.angle_beta   90.00
_cell.angle_gamma   90.00
#
_symmetry.space_group_name_H-M   'P 1'
#
loop_
_entity.id
_entity.type
_entity.pdbx_description
1 polymer ?
#
loop_
_entity_poly.entity_id
_entity_poly.type
_entity_poly.pdbx_seq_one_letter_code
_entity_poly.pdbx_strand_id
1 'polypeptide(L)'
;MTDEEAWAELTATAAAPECVAIGECGLNYTKDFSEPQVQRDVFKRQVEMACELRKPVFVHEKEAQDDLIKILDEFGNRLPPVVIHSFTGSVEQGIKYIDKGFYLGITGYVCKDKSDGGIRRLLSERILPLDKLLVETDSPFMYPNMRASKLP
;
A
#
# COMPACT_ATOMS: atom_id res chain seq x y z
N MET A 1 -26.25 11.82 6.50
CA MET A 1 -24.85 12.20 6.72
C MET A 1 -24.34 12.78 5.43
N THR A 2 -23.83 14.00 5.46
CA THR A 2 -23.11 14.63 4.33
C THR A 2 -21.68 14.10 4.26
N ASP A 3 -21.01 14.28 3.13
CA ASP A 3 -19.60 13.87 2.98
C ASP A 3 -18.68 14.52 4.02
N GLU A 4 -18.96 15.76 4.41
CA GLU A 4 -18.19 16.48 5.43
C GLU A 4 -18.45 15.96 6.85
N GLU A 5 -19.70 15.56 7.16
CA GLU A 5 -20.00 14.90 8.44
C GLU A 5 -19.29 13.54 8.52
N ALA A 6 -19.31 12.76 7.43
CA ALA A 6 -18.60 11.48 7.34
C ALA A 6 -17.09 11.65 7.52
N TRP A 7 -16.53 12.69 6.90
CA TRP A 7 -15.11 12.99 7.01
C TRP A 7 -14.69 13.41 8.42
N ALA A 8 -15.52 14.21 9.09
CA ALA A 8 -15.28 14.61 10.47
C ALA A 8 -15.31 13.40 11.42
N GLU A 9 -16.28 12.50 11.25
CA GLU A 9 -16.36 11.24 12.02
C GLU A 9 -15.15 10.34 11.78
N LEU A 10 -14.74 10.18 10.51
CA LEU A 10 -13.54 9.42 10.14
C LEU A 10 -12.28 10.02 10.80
N THR A 11 -12.12 11.33 10.76
CA THR A 11 -10.96 12.02 11.36
C THR A 11 -10.92 11.85 12.88
N ALA A 12 -12.08 11.98 13.55
CA ALA A 12 -12.19 11.76 14.98
C ALA A 12 -11.85 10.32 15.38
N THR A 13 -12.35 9.34 14.63
CA THR A 13 -12.04 7.92 14.82
C THR A 13 -10.55 7.66 14.58
N ALA A 14 -10.01 8.18 13.49
CA ALA A 14 -8.62 8.04 13.12
C ALA A 14 -7.66 8.66 14.13
N ALA A 15 -8.10 9.59 14.99
CA ALA A 15 -7.28 10.16 16.06
C ALA A 15 -7.10 9.22 17.27
N ALA A 16 -7.96 8.21 17.44
CA ALA A 16 -7.90 7.27 18.56
C ALA A 16 -6.54 6.54 18.64
N PRO A 17 -6.03 6.23 19.84
CA PRO A 17 -4.73 5.57 20.01
C PRO A 17 -4.71 4.15 19.43
N GLU A 18 -5.85 3.47 19.34
CA GLU A 18 -5.99 2.14 18.74
C GLU A 18 -5.84 2.17 17.21
N CYS A 19 -6.14 3.31 16.58
CA CYS A 19 -5.92 3.51 15.15
C CYS A 19 -4.45 3.86 14.90
N VAL A 20 -3.64 2.89 14.46
CA VAL A 20 -2.19 3.08 14.33
C VAL A 20 -1.71 3.54 12.95
N ALA A 21 -2.59 3.57 11.95
CA ALA A 21 -2.31 4.01 10.58
C ALA A 21 -3.58 4.56 9.91
N ILE A 22 -3.40 5.31 8.82
CA ILE A 22 -4.50 5.71 7.92
C ILE A 22 -4.52 4.76 6.72
N GLY A 23 -5.63 4.04 6.56
CA GLY A 23 -5.85 3.12 5.45
C GLY A 23 -6.90 2.05 5.77
N GLU A 24 -7.18 1.11 4.86
CA GLU A 24 -6.63 1.04 3.51
C GLU A 24 -7.11 2.21 2.63
N CYS A 25 -6.17 2.90 1.98
CA CYS A 25 -6.42 3.98 1.04
C CYS A 25 -5.52 3.85 -0.19
N GLY A 26 -5.77 4.59 -1.26
CA GLY A 26 -4.90 4.55 -2.44
C GLY A 26 -5.67 4.54 -3.75
N LEU A 27 -5.10 3.91 -4.76
CA LEU A 27 -5.59 3.93 -6.14
C LEU A 27 -5.70 2.51 -6.70
N ASN A 28 -6.82 2.20 -7.33
CA ASN A 28 -7.05 0.92 -7.98
C ASN A 28 -7.73 1.13 -9.33
N TYR A 29 -6.92 1.16 -10.39
CA TYR A 29 -7.41 1.37 -11.76
C TYR A 29 -7.86 0.08 -12.44
N THR A 30 -7.78 -1.06 -11.75
CA THR A 30 -8.30 -2.35 -12.25
C THR A 30 -9.78 -2.57 -11.91
N LYS A 31 -10.36 -1.73 -11.04
CA LYS A 31 -11.75 -1.84 -10.60
C LYS A 31 -12.47 -0.51 -10.80
N ASP A 32 -13.57 -0.55 -11.56
CA ASP A 32 -14.37 0.64 -11.88
C ASP A 32 -15.43 0.95 -10.81
N PHE A 33 -15.07 0.87 -9.52
CA PHE A 33 -16.00 1.22 -8.44
C PHE A 33 -16.11 2.73 -8.22
N SER A 34 -15.11 3.50 -8.65
CA SER A 34 -15.09 4.96 -8.55
C SER A 34 -14.21 5.52 -9.66
N GLU A 35 -14.61 6.67 -10.20
CA GLU A 35 -13.85 7.37 -11.23
C GLU A 35 -12.41 7.67 -10.75
N PRO A 36 -11.39 7.53 -11.61
CA PRO A 36 -9.99 7.74 -11.22
C PRO A 36 -9.74 9.10 -10.54
N GLN A 37 -10.44 10.16 -10.98
CA GLN A 37 -10.30 11.48 -10.36
C GLN A 37 -10.80 11.49 -8.90
N VAL A 38 -11.92 10.83 -8.62
CA VAL A 38 -12.46 10.73 -7.25
C VAL A 38 -11.50 9.93 -6.37
N GLN A 39 -10.91 8.84 -6.89
CA GLN A 39 -9.92 8.06 -6.14
C GLN A 39 -8.71 8.93 -5.74
N ARG A 40 -8.18 9.73 -6.68
CA ARG A 40 -7.06 10.65 -6.43
C ARG A 40 -7.42 11.72 -5.39
N ASP A 41 -8.59 12.33 -5.49
CA ASP A 41 -9.02 13.40 -4.58
C ASP A 41 -9.20 12.88 -3.14
N VAL A 42 -9.84 11.71 -2.98
CA VAL A 42 -10.04 11.07 -1.67
C VAL A 42 -8.70 10.59 -1.10
N PHE A 43 -7.86 9.94 -1.91
CA PHE A 43 -6.55 9.48 -1.46
C PHE A 43 -5.70 10.65 -0.96
N LYS A 44 -5.65 11.75 -1.72
CA LYS A 44 -4.93 12.96 -1.31
C LYS A 44 -5.45 13.50 0.03
N ARG A 45 -6.78 13.55 0.24
CA ARG A 45 -7.38 14.00 1.50
C ARG A 45 -7.02 13.08 2.67
N GLN A 46 -6.93 11.76 2.45
CA GLN A 46 -6.49 10.79 3.46
C GLN A 46 -5.00 10.91 3.80
N VAL A 47 -4.15 11.22 2.82
CA VAL A 47 -2.71 11.47 3.06
C VAL A 47 -2.51 12.77 3.85
N GLU A 48 -3.29 13.82 3.57
CA GLU A 48 -3.29 15.05 4.39
C GLU A 48 -3.65 14.74 5.85
N MET A 49 -4.71 13.97 6.08
CA MET A 49 -5.10 13.52 7.42
C MET A 49 -3.99 12.73 8.12
N ALA A 50 -3.29 11.85 7.40
CA ALA A 50 -2.17 11.09 7.92
C ALA A 50 -0.99 11.99 8.34
N CYS A 51 -0.71 13.04 7.57
CA CYS A 51 0.30 14.05 7.90
C CYS A 51 -0.07 14.80 9.18
N GLU A 52 -1.32 15.25 9.30
CA GLU A 52 -1.83 15.99 10.47
C GLU A 52 -1.78 15.15 11.75
N LEU A 53 -2.23 13.89 11.66
CA LEU A 53 -2.26 12.96 12.79
C LEU A 53 -0.90 12.29 13.04
N ARG A 54 0.09 12.50 12.16
CA ARG A 54 1.42 11.88 12.19
C ARG A 54 1.35 10.34 12.25
N LYS A 55 0.42 9.76 11.48
CA LYS A 55 0.22 8.31 11.39
C LYS A 55 0.73 7.79 10.05
N PRO A 56 1.36 6.60 10.00
CA PRO A 56 1.73 5.97 8.73
C PRO A 56 0.54 5.82 7.79
N VAL A 57 0.81 5.80 6.48
CA VAL A 57 -0.19 5.52 5.45
C VAL A 57 -0.09 4.06 5.02
N PHE A 58 -1.21 3.34 5.06
CA PHE A 58 -1.32 1.96 4.60
C PHE A 58 -2.05 1.92 3.25
N VAL A 59 -1.27 1.74 2.19
CA VAL A 59 -1.66 2.11 0.82
C VAL A 59 -1.87 0.87 -0.04
N HIS A 60 -3.03 0.80 -0.68
CA HIS A 60 -3.33 -0.15 -1.75
C HIS A 60 -3.11 0.48 -3.12
N GLU A 61 -2.44 -0.26 -4.00
CA GLU A 61 -2.15 0.19 -5.36
C GLU A 61 -2.36 -0.95 -6.37
N LYS A 62 -3.09 -0.65 -7.45
CA LYS A 62 -3.18 -1.50 -8.65
C LYS A 62 -3.22 -0.66 -9.92
N GLU A 63 -2.22 -0.85 -10.77
CA GLU A 63 -2.06 -0.21 -12.08
C GLU A 63 -2.10 1.33 -12.01
N ALA A 64 -1.65 1.90 -10.90
CA ALA A 64 -1.75 3.32 -10.59
C ALA A 64 -0.48 3.90 -9.94
N GLN A 65 0.63 3.17 -9.95
CA GLN A 65 1.90 3.55 -9.29
C GLN A 65 2.33 5.00 -9.56
N ASP A 66 2.33 5.43 -10.82
CA ASP A 66 2.88 6.75 -11.17
C ASP A 66 2.02 7.90 -10.59
N ASP A 67 0.69 7.76 -10.63
CA ASP A 67 -0.23 8.74 -10.01
C ASP A 67 -0.15 8.70 -8.48
N LEU A 68 -0.01 7.50 -7.90
CA LEU A 68 0.13 7.31 -6.46
C LEU A 68 1.41 7.97 -5.93
N ILE A 69 2.53 7.73 -6.60
CA ILE A 69 3.81 8.38 -6.31
C ILE A 69 3.69 9.90 -6.44
N LYS A 70 3.07 10.38 -7.53
CA LYS A 70 2.91 11.82 -7.76
C LYS A 70 2.14 12.48 -6.63
N ILE A 71 1.05 11.88 -6.16
CA ILE A 71 0.27 12.42 -5.04
C ILE A 71 1.09 12.42 -3.75
N LEU A 72 1.77 11.32 -3.43
CA LEU A 72 2.59 11.22 -2.21
C LEU A 72 3.75 12.24 -2.20
N ASP A 73 4.36 12.49 -3.35
CA ASP A 73 5.46 13.46 -3.50
C ASP A 73 5.03 14.92 -3.20
N GLU A 74 3.76 15.26 -3.37
CA GLU A 74 3.24 16.61 -3.04
C GLU A 74 3.37 16.95 -1.55
N PHE A 75 3.45 15.95 -0.67
CA PHE A 75 3.56 16.14 0.78
C PHE A 75 5.00 16.29 1.26
N GLY A 76 5.98 15.89 0.45
CA GLY A 76 7.41 16.03 0.73
C GLY A 76 7.79 15.59 2.15
N ASN A 77 8.47 16.46 2.89
CA ASN A 77 8.95 16.16 4.25
C ASN A 77 7.85 15.96 5.30
N ARG A 78 6.59 16.32 5.00
CA ARG A 78 5.46 16.06 5.89
C ARG A 78 4.94 14.64 5.76
N LEU A 79 5.29 13.94 4.68
CA LEU A 79 4.78 12.61 4.41
C LEU A 79 5.24 11.63 5.51
N PRO A 80 4.32 10.98 6.23
CA PRO A 80 4.67 9.96 7.21
C PRO A 80 5.14 8.67 6.52
N PRO A 81 5.64 7.67 7.26
CA PRO A 81 6.00 6.39 6.67
C PRO A 81 4.86 5.79 5.83
N VAL A 82 5.20 5.28 4.65
CA VAL A 82 4.24 4.69 3.70
C VAL A 82 4.49 3.20 3.58
N VAL A 83 3.44 2.41 3.72
CA VAL A 83 3.42 0.96 3.45
C VAL A 83 2.62 0.71 2.18
N ILE A 84 3.26 0.14 1.16
CA ILE A 84 2.57 -0.40 -0.01
C ILE A 84 2.08 -1.81 0.35
N HIS A 85 0.81 -1.91 0.70
CA HIS A 85 0.11 -3.14 1.04
C HIS A 85 -0.04 -4.04 -0.19
N SER A 86 0.09 -5.35 0.04
CA SER A 86 -0.15 -6.43 -0.91
C SER A 86 0.56 -6.18 -2.24
N PHE A 87 1.85 -5.86 -2.15
CA PHE A 87 2.66 -5.53 -3.32
C PHE A 87 2.72 -6.75 -4.24
N THR A 88 2.29 -6.59 -5.51
CA THR A 88 2.32 -7.64 -6.53
C THR A 88 2.95 -7.18 -7.85
N GLY A 89 3.74 -6.10 -7.79
CA GLY A 89 4.36 -5.48 -8.97
C GLY A 89 5.64 -6.19 -9.41
N SER A 90 6.26 -5.63 -10.45
CA SER A 90 7.58 -6.05 -10.94
C SER A 90 8.72 -5.54 -10.05
N VAL A 91 9.92 -6.07 -10.26
CA VAL A 91 11.16 -5.58 -9.63
C VAL A 91 11.35 -4.08 -9.86
N GLU A 92 11.13 -3.60 -11.07
CA GLU A 92 11.28 -2.18 -11.44
C GLU A 92 10.29 -1.31 -10.67
N GLN A 93 9.05 -1.75 -10.53
CA GLN A 93 8.05 -1.07 -9.72
C GLN A 93 8.43 -1.06 -8.23
N GLY A 94 8.95 -2.19 -7.72
CA GLY A 94 9.41 -2.30 -6.33
C GLY A 94 10.55 -1.34 -6.02
N ILE A 95 11.55 -1.25 -6.91
CA ILE A 95 12.68 -0.32 -6.78
C ILE A 95 12.21 1.13 -6.64
N LYS A 96 11.26 1.58 -7.47
CA LYS A 96 10.71 2.95 -7.37
C LYS A 96 10.14 3.26 -5.98
N TYR A 97 9.48 2.31 -5.33
CA TYR A 97 8.95 2.48 -3.98
C TYR A 97 10.06 2.42 -2.91
N ILE A 98 11.03 1.51 -3.06
CA ILE A 98 12.18 1.37 -2.15
C ILE A 98 13.06 2.63 -2.17
N ASP A 99 13.31 3.20 -3.35
CA ASP A 99 14.10 4.42 -3.53
C ASP A 99 13.47 5.63 -2.83
N LYS A 100 12.14 5.63 -2.65
CA LYS A 100 11.41 6.62 -1.86
C LYS A 100 11.38 6.32 -0.36
N GLY A 101 11.99 5.21 0.06
CA GLY A 101 12.05 4.77 1.44
C GLY A 101 10.76 4.11 1.94
N PHE A 102 9.84 3.74 1.05
CA PHE A 102 8.58 3.08 1.41
C PHE A 102 8.81 1.63 1.80
N TYR A 103 7.86 1.08 2.56
CA TYR A 103 7.84 -0.34 2.96
C TYR A 103 6.98 -1.13 1.99
N LEU A 104 7.36 -2.37 1.71
CA LEU A 104 6.58 -3.28 0.86
C LEU A 104 6.00 -4.42 1.70
N GLY A 105 4.68 -4.52 1.71
CA GLY A 105 3.94 -5.63 2.28
C GLY A 105 3.93 -6.81 1.31
N ILE A 106 4.38 -7.98 1.80
CA ILE A 106 4.42 -9.22 1.04
C ILE A 106 3.41 -10.22 1.64
N THR A 107 2.48 -10.66 0.79
CA THR A 107 1.45 -11.65 1.14
C THR A 107 1.79 -13.06 0.64
N GLY A 108 0.88 -14.01 0.88
CA GLY A 108 0.92 -15.33 0.26
C GLY A 108 0.87 -15.34 -1.27
N TYR A 109 0.70 -14.18 -1.93
CA TYR A 109 0.90 -14.04 -3.38
C TYR A 109 2.30 -14.48 -3.83
N VAL A 110 3.32 -14.41 -2.99
CA VAL A 110 4.67 -14.94 -3.28
C VAL A 110 4.63 -16.43 -3.72
N CYS A 111 3.68 -17.21 -3.20
CA CYS A 111 3.47 -18.60 -3.59
C CYS A 111 2.79 -18.77 -4.96
N LYS A 112 2.10 -17.73 -5.44
CA LYS A 112 1.37 -17.70 -6.72
C LYS A 112 2.13 -17.01 -7.86
N ASP A 113 3.06 -16.12 -7.53
CA ASP A 113 3.89 -15.42 -8.50
C ASP A 113 4.69 -16.42 -9.37
N LYS A 114 4.52 -16.31 -10.69
CA LYS A 114 5.21 -17.12 -11.70
C LYS A 114 6.06 -16.27 -12.64
N SER A 115 6.12 -14.96 -12.40
CA SER A 115 6.85 -14.04 -13.27
C SER A 115 8.34 -14.11 -12.99
N ASP A 116 9.16 -14.02 -14.04
CA ASP A 116 10.61 -13.99 -13.91
C ASP A 116 11.10 -12.68 -13.28
N GLY A 117 10.32 -11.61 -13.38
CA GLY A 117 10.63 -10.26 -12.87
C GLY A 117 9.75 -9.79 -11.71
N GLY A 118 9.09 -10.69 -10.99
CA GLY A 118 8.16 -10.33 -9.91
C GLY A 118 8.77 -10.32 -8.51
N ILE A 119 7.91 -10.53 -7.52
CA ILE A 119 8.25 -10.53 -6.10
C ILE A 119 9.31 -11.59 -5.78
N ARG A 120 9.19 -12.78 -6.38
CA ARG A 120 10.16 -13.86 -6.09
C ARG A 120 11.58 -13.43 -6.39
N ARG A 121 11.79 -12.76 -7.53
CA ARG A 121 13.08 -12.22 -7.93
C ARG A 121 13.51 -11.07 -7.03
N LEU A 122 12.58 -10.13 -6.73
CA LEU A 122 12.81 -9.03 -5.81
C LEU A 122 13.37 -9.52 -4.45
N LEU A 123 12.85 -10.63 -3.95
CA LEU A 123 13.28 -11.28 -2.71
C LEU A 123 14.57 -12.10 -2.87
N SER A 124 14.65 -12.97 -3.88
CA SER A 124 15.79 -13.90 -4.02
C SER A 124 17.10 -13.17 -4.37
N GLU A 125 17.01 -12.08 -5.10
CA GLU A 125 18.15 -11.20 -5.42
C GLU A 125 18.43 -10.16 -4.31
N ARG A 126 17.67 -10.18 -3.20
CA ARG A 126 17.78 -9.24 -2.07
C ARG A 126 17.68 -7.77 -2.48
N ILE A 127 16.88 -7.48 -3.50
CA ILE A 127 16.62 -6.12 -3.98
C ILE A 127 15.74 -5.38 -2.96
N LEU A 128 14.76 -6.06 -2.36
CA LEU A 128 14.00 -5.54 -1.22
C LEU A 128 14.80 -5.71 0.08
N PRO A 129 15.27 -4.62 0.72
CA PRO A 129 15.99 -4.69 1.98
C PRO A 129 15.09 -5.22 3.11
N LEU A 130 15.66 -5.97 4.06
CA LEU A 130 14.89 -6.57 5.17
C LEU A 130 14.25 -5.52 6.08
N ASP A 131 14.86 -4.34 6.22
CA ASP A 131 14.32 -3.21 7.00
C ASP A 131 13.18 -2.47 6.28
N LYS A 132 12.88 -2.84 5.02
CA LYS A 132 11.75 -2.33 4.23
C LYS A 132 10.70 -3.40 3.91
N LEU A 133 10.96 -4.65 4.30
CA LEU A 133 10.06 -5.78 4.08
C LEU A 133 9.07 -5.91 5.25
N LEU A 134 7.78 -5.99 4.93
CA LEU A 134 6.73 -6.34 5.86
C LEU A 134 6.02 -7.62 5.41
N VAL A 135 5.52 -8.40 6.36
CA VAL A 135 4.79 -9.66 6.10
C VAL A 135 3.34 -9.50 6.51
N GLU A 136 2.46 -10.01 5.67
CA GLU A 136 1.01 -9.87 5.82
C GLU A 136 0.28 -11.09 5.27
N THR A 137 -0.89 -11.37 5.81
CA THR A 137 -1.73 -12.47 5.32
C THR A 137 -2.72 -12.01 4.27
N ASP A 138 -3.21 -10.77 4.40
CA ASP A 138 -4.35 -10.24 3.64
C ASP A 138 -5.58 -11.17 3.72
N SER A 139 -5.75 -11.84 4.87
CA SER A 139 -6.86 -12.78 5.11
C SER A 139 -8.22 -12.07 5.00
N PRO A 140 -9.24 -12.68 4.36
CA PRO A 140 -9.29 -14.08 3.90
C PRO A 140 -8.70 -14.32 2.50
N PHE A 141 -8.12 -13.30 1.88
CA PHE A 141 -7.52 -13.37 0.56
C PHE A 141 -6.06 -13.85 0.62
N MET A 142 -5.40 -13.80 -0.54
CA MET A 142 -3.98 -14.13 -0.73
C MET A 142 -3.50 -15.46 -0.11
N TYR A 143 -4.41 -16.42 0.09
CA TYR A 143 -4.07 -17.75 0.61
C TYR A 143 -2.88 -18.34 -0.14
N PRO A 144 -1.81 -18.77 0.56
CA PRO A 144 -0.62 -19.34 -0.04
C PRO A 144 -0.98 -20.69 -0.65
N ASN A 145 -1.24 -20.70 -1.96
CA ASN A 145 -1.63 -21.91 -2.69
C ASN A 145 -0.39 -22.78 -2.97
N MET A 146 0.19 -23.33 -1.91
CA MET A 146 1.32 -24.25 -1.96
C MET A 146 0.89 -25.58 -1.35
N ARG A 147 1.20 -26.68 -2.04
CA ARG A 147 1.04 -28.02 -1.45
C ARG A 147 1.97 -28.12 -0.25
N ALA A 148 1.49 -28.66 0.88
CA ALA A 148 2.29 -28.83 2.09
C ALA A 148 3.61 -29.60 1.82
N SER A 149 3.60 -30.54 0.87
CA SER A 149 4.80 -31.29 0.43
C SER A 149 5.87 -30.47 -0.30
N LYS A 150 5.61 -29.18 -0.57
CA LYS A 150 6.54 -28.26 -1.23
C LYS A 150 7.01 -27.12 -0.32
N LEU A 151 6.62 -27.13 0.95
CA LEU A 151 7.19 -26.24 1.95
C LEU A 151 8.56 -26.81 2.37
N PRO A 152 9.61 -25.98 2.51
CA PRO A 152 10.93 -26.41 2.95
C PRO A 152 10.94 -26.95 4.38
#